data_AF-A0A3A8EXM2-F1
#
_entry.id   AF-A0A3A8EXM2-F1
#
_cell.length_a   1.000
_cell.length_b   1.000
_cell.length_c   1.000
_cell.angle_alpha   90.00
_cell.angle_beta   90.00
_cell.angle_gamma   90.00
#
_symmetry.space_group_name_H-M   'P 1'
#
loop_
_entity.id
_entity.type
_entity.pdbx_description
1 polymer ?
#
loop_
_entity_poly.entity_id
_entity_poly.type
_entity_poly.pdbx_seq_one_letter_code
_entity_poly.pdbx_strand_id
1 'polypeptide(L)'
;MRSSVQGTHLANDSPLSSHGRFGRLSYAAWTLISSLFFIMACLALGFGIYQMSQRQVTPSSQFSLFMFFSIGSLYIFFLYYNFVFIVRRLHDRNQNGWLSLLYLVPLVNIIFMIYLLCAKGNERLNDFGPVRTTCAWERTLGWIYIILVPVGILIGFAAALIIPEYQHYLQ
;
A
#
# COMPACT_ATOMS: atom_id res chain seq x y z
N MET A 1 10.86 5.74 -38.18
CA MET A 1 9.88 4.71 -37.79
C MET A 1 9.78 4.66 -36.27
N ARG A 2 8.89 5.47 -35.68
CA ARG A 2 8.54 5.36 -34.25
C ARG A 2 7.38 4.37 -34.19
N SER A 3 7.63 3.16 -33.72
CA SER A 3 6.58 2.17 -33.49
C SER A 3 5.66 2.71 -32.38
N SER A 4 4.51 3.22 -32.79
CA SER A 4 3.37 3.46 -31.93
C SER A 4 2.81 2.11 -31.51
N VAL A 5 3.49 1.43 -30.59
CA VAL A 5 2.85 0.38 -29.79
C VAL A 5 1.92 1.12 -28.84
N GLN A 6 0.76 1.51 -29.38
CA GLN A 6 -0.38 1.96 -28.61
C GLN A 6 -0.64 0.90 -27.54
N GLY A 7 -0.65 1.37 -26.29
CA GLY A 7 -0.86 0.52 -25.13
C GLY A 7 -2.08 -0.34 -25.36
N THR A 8 -1.86 -1.65 -25.48
CA THR A 8 -2.93 -2.63 -25.37
C THR A 8 -3.43 -2.54 -23.94
N HIS A 9 -4.38 -1.64 -23.68
CA HIS A 9 -5.36 -1.85 -22.64
C HIS A 9 -5.98 -3.20 -22.98
N LEU A 10 -5.52 -4.26 -22.32
CA LEU A 10 -6.25 -5.52 -22.29
C LEU A 10 -7.67 -5.11 -21.89
N ALA A 11 -8.65 -5.35 -22.77
CA ALA A 11 -10.01 -4.83 -22.61
C ALA A 11 -10.67 -5.24 -21.27
N ASN A 12 -10.05 -6.16 -20.53
CA ASN A 12 -10.49 -6.69 -19.23
C ASN A 12 -9.42 -6.66 -18.11
N ASP A 13 -8.35 -5.84 -18.21
CA ASP A 13 -7.37 -5.73 -17.09
C ASP A 13 -7.93 -4.86 -15.96
N SER A 14 -8.43 -5.53 -14.91
CA SER A 14 -8.84 -4.88 -13.67
C SER A 14 -7.67 -4.80 -12.69
N PRO A 15 -7.23 -3.60 -12.26
CA PRO A 15 -6.13 -3.39 -11.30
C PRO A 15 -6.31 -4.13 -9.96
N LEU A 16 -7.56 -4.39 -9.57
CA LEU A 16 -7.93 -5.03 -8.32
C LEU A 16 -7.95 -6.56 -8.41
N SER A 17 -7.79 -7.12 -9.60
CA SER A 17 -7.65 -8.56 -9.80
C SER A 17 -6.19 -8.99 -9.72
N SER A 18 -5.91 -10.22 -9.29
CA SER A 18 -4.55 -10.80 -9.24
C SER A 18 -3.98 -11.14 -10.62
N HIS A 19 -4.80 -11.08 -11.67
CA HIS A 19 -4.40 -11.39 -13.04
C HIS A 19 -3.65 -10.21 -13.66
N GLY A 20 -2.63 -10.54 -14.47
CA GLY A 20 -1.82 -9.54 -15.16
C GLY A 20 -0.60 -9.07 -14.36
N ARG A 21 -0.03 -7.96 -14.84
CA ARG A 21 1.30 -7.49 -14.44
C ARG A 21 1.26 -6.04 -14.00
N PHE A 22 2.02 -5.71 -12.95
CA PHE A 22 2.27 -4.33 -12.55
C PHE A 22 3.73 -3.96 -12.70
N GLY A 23 3.96 -2.86 -13.42
CA GLY A 23 5.25 -2.16 -13.37
C GLY A 23 5.46 -1.49 -12.01
N ARG A 24 6.68 -1.01 -11.76
CA ARG A 24 7.09 -0.40 -10.48
C ARG A 24 6.19 0.78 -10.07
N LEU A 25 5.89 1.66 -11.02
CA LEU A 25 5.10 2.87 -10.78
C LEU A 25 3.61 2.57 -10.60
N SER A 26 3.06 1.62 -11.37
CA SER A 26 1.69 1.14 -11.14
C SER A 26 1.56 0.54 -9.75
N TYR A 27 2.49 -0.35 -9.37
CA TYR A 27 2.54 -0.94 -8.05
C TYR A 27 2.56 0.13 -6.95
N ALA A 28 3.49 1.09 -7.03
CA ALA A 28 3.59 2.19 -6.09
C ALA A 28 2.32 3.06 -6.02
N ALA A 29 1.70 3.38 -7.15
CA ALA A 29 0.47 4.19 -7.20
C ALA A 29 -0.73 3.48 -6.56
N TRP A 30 -0.93 2.20 -6.86
CA TRP A 30 -2.04 1.43 -6.30
C TRP A 30 -1.83 1.13 -4.82
N THR A 31 -0.59 0.89 -4.38
CA THR A 31 -0.25 0.81 -2.95
C THR A 31 -0.53 2.15 -2.24
N LEU A 32 -0.19 3.29 -2.86
CA LEU A 32 -0.51 4.61 -2.30
C LEU A 32 -2.03 4.78 -2.12
N ILE A 33 -2.82 4.55 -3.17
CA ILE A 33 -4.28 4.69 -3.11
C ILE A 33 -4.88 3.81 -2.02
N SER A 34 -4.46 2.54 -1.95
CA SER A 34 -4.93 1.60 -0.92
C SER A 34 -4.55 2.06 0.49
N SER A 35 -3.32 2.58 0.67
CA SER A 35 -2.87 3.13 1.95
C SER A 35 -3.64 4.39 2.37
N LEU A 36 -3.94 5.30 1.43
CA LEU A 36 -4.70 6.51 1.71
C LEU A 36 -6.14 6.19 2.10
N PHE A 37 -6.78 5.25 1.39
CA PHE A 37 -8.12 4.77 1.74
C PHE A 37 -8.15 4.16 3.15
N PHE A 38 -7.16 3.32 3.47
CA PHE A 38 -7.04 2.71 4.80
C PHE A 38 -6.81 3.76 5.89
N ILE A 39 -5.88 4.69 5.69
CA ILE A 39 -5.61 5.79 6.65
C ILE A 39 -6.86 6.63 6.85
N MET A 40 -7.56 7.03 5.79
CA MET A 40 -8.79 7.81 5.88
C MET A 40 -9.89 7.06 6.66
N ALA A 41 -10.06 5.75 6.42
CA ALA A 41 -11.00 4.93 7.18
C ALA A 41 -10.61 4.84 8.67
N CYS A 42 -9.33 4.65 8.98
CA CYS A 42 -8.83 4.65 10.36
C CYS A 42 -9.04 6.01 11.04
N LEU A 43 -8.79 7.12 10.34
CA LEU A 43 -9.01 8.46 10.87
C LEU A 43 -10.49 8.73 11.15
N ALA A 44 -11.39 8.29 10.27
CA ALA A 44 -12.83 8.43 10.49
C ALA A 44 -13.30 7.68 11.75
N LEU A 45 -12.83 6.44 11.94
CA LEU A 45 -13.12 5.65 13.13
C LEU A 45 -12.47 6.24 14.39
N GLY A 46 -11.22 6.66 14.30
CA GLY A 46 -10.47 7.28 15.38
C GLY A 46 -11.09 8.61 15.83
N PHE A 47 -11.58 9.41 14.87
CA PHE A 47 -12.34 10.63 15.17
C PHE A 47 -13.63 10.33 15.92
N GLY A 48 -14.37 9.28 15.54
CA GLY A 48 -15.55 8.83 16.28
C GLY A 48 -15.25 8.47 17.74
N ILE A 49 -14.18 7.69 17.97
CA ILE A 49 -13.71 7.34 19.32
C ILE A 49 -13.31 8.59 20.11
N TYR A 50 -12.55 9.50 19.48
CA TYR A 50 -12.11 10.75 20.10
C TYR A 50 -13.29 11.60 20.56
N GLN A 51 -14.32 11.76 19.71
CA GLN A 51 -15.52 12.53 20.06
C GLN A 51 -16.30 11.92 21.23
N MET A 52 -16.36 10.59 21.33
CA MET A 52 -16.98 9.90 22.47
C MET A 52 -16.19 10.10 23.77
N SER A 53 -14.85 10.04 23.68
CA SER A 53 -13.96 10.33 24.81
C SER A 53 -14.15 11.75 25.33
N GLN A 54 -14.25 12.74 24.44
CA GLN A 54 -14.50 14.14 24.82
C GLN A 54 -15.85 14.37 25.50
N ARG A 55 -16.85 13.56 25.16
CA ARG A 55 -18.19 13.59 25.78
C ARG A 55 -18.29 12.74 27.04
N GLN A 56 -17.18 12.15 27.51
CA GLN A 56 -17.12 11.23 28.66
C GLN A 56 -18.13 10.07 28.56
N VAL A 57 -18.47 9.67 27.34
CA VAL A 57 -19.38 8.55 27.10
C VAL A 57 -18.59 7.26 27.24
N THR A 58 -18.93 6.44 28.24
CA THR A 58 -18.34 5.10 28.36
C THR A 58 -18.89 4.21 27.24
N PRO A 59 -18.04 3.65 26.37
CA PRO A 59 -18.51 2.78 25.30
C PRO A 59 -19.18 1.54 25.87
N SER A 60 -20.33 1.14 25.31
CA SER A 60 -20.93 -0.14 25.65
C SER A 60 -20.05 -1.30 25.18
N SER A 61 -20.19 -2.47 25.80
CA SER A 61 -19.50 -3.69 25.37
C SER A 61 -19.81 -4.05 23.92
N GLN A 62 -21.07 -3.85 23.50
CA GLN A 62 -21.52 -4.07 22.12
C GLN A 62 -20.82 -3.12 21.14
N PHE A 63 -20.71 -1.82 21.48
CA PHE A 63 -19.99 -0.86 20.64
C PHE A 63 -18.51 -1.20 20.53
N SER A 64 -17.89 -1.62 21.63
CA SER A 64 -16.47 -2.00 21.65
C SER A 64 -16.20 -3.21 20.74
N LEU A 65 -17.07 -4.23 20.79
CA LEU A 65 -16.99 -5.37 19.86
C LEU A 65 -17.20 -4.95 18.41
N PHE A 66 -18.19 -4.10 18.13
CA PHE A 66 -18.42 -3.57 16.77
C PHE A 66 -17.19 -2.86 16.21
N MET A 67 -16.54 -2.02 17.01
CA MET A 67 -15.32 -1.31 16.60
C MET A 67 -14.16 -2.28 16.35
N PHE A 68 -13.98 -3.28 17.21
CA PHE A 68 -12.95 -4.30 17.04
C PHE A 68 -13.11 -5.05 15.71
N PHE A 69 -14.31 -5.55 15.40
CA PHE A 69 -14.57 -6.24 14.14
C PHE A 69 -14.46 -5.31 12.93
N SER A 70 -14.87 -4.05 13.06
CA SER A 70 -14.77 -3.06 11.99
C SER A 70 -13.30 -2.77 11.62
N ILE A 71 -12.45 -2.54 12.62
CA ILE A 71 -11.00 -2.31 12.42
C ILE A 71 -10.34 -3.59 11.87
N GLY A 72 -10.67 -4.76 12.43
CA GLY A 72 -10.15 -6.04 11.94
C GLY A 72 -10.52 -6.32 10.49
N SER A 73 -11.77 -6.08 10.10
CA SER A 73 -12.24 -6.21 8.73
C SER A 73 -11.52 -5.25 7.79
N LEU A 74 -11.42 -3.96 8.14
CA LEU A 74 -10.67 -2.97 7.37
C LEU A 74 -9.21 -3.38 7.14
N TYR A 75 -8.55 -3.90 8.18
CA TYR A 75 -7.18 -4.37 8.08
C TYR A 75 -7.04 -5.58 7.15
N ILE A 76 -7.96 -6.54 7.23
CA ILE A 76 -7.98 -7.71 6.32
C ILE A 76 -8.18 -7.26 4.86
N PHE A 77 -9.12 -6.33 4.61
CA PHE A 77 -9.33 -5.76 3.27
C PHE A 77 -8.06 -5.07 2.75
N PHE A 78 -7.41 -4.25 3.58
CA PHE A 78 -6.17 -3.58 3.22
C PHE A 78 -5.05 -4.58 2.89
N LEU A 79 -4.88 -5.62 3.72
CA LEU A 79 -3.90 -6.67 3.47
C LEU A 79 -4.19 -7.39 2.15
N TYR A 80 -5.43 -7.83 1.93
CA TYR A 80 -5.82 -8.54 0.71
C TYR A 80 -5.41 -7.79 -0.57
N TYR A 81 -5.74 -6.50 -0.67
CA TYR A 81 -5.38 -5.72 -1.87
C TYR A 81 -3.87 -5.49 -2.00
N ASN A 82 -3.15 -5.31 -0.89
CA ASN A 82 -1.68 -5.24 -0.95
C ASN A 82 -1.06 -6.53 -1.49
N PHE A 83 -1.58 -7.68 -1.06
CA PHE A 83 -1.18 -8.99 -1.60
C PHE A 83 -1.43 -9.07 -3.10
N VAL A 84 -2.61 -8.68 -3.57
CA VAL A 84 -2.93 -8.64 -5.00
C VAL A 84 -1.89 -7.82 -5.78
N PHE A 85 -1.54 -6.64 -5.29
CA PHE A 85 -0.57 -5.76 -5.97
C PHE A 85 0.85 -6.34 -5.97
N ILE A 86 1.27 -6.98 -4.88
CA ILE A 86 2.56 -7.67 -4.79
C ILE A 86 2.61 -8.86 -5.75
N VAL A 87 1.55 -9.66 -5.81
CA VAL A 87 1.44 -10.80 -6.74
C VAL A 87 1.59 -10.33 -8.18
N ARG A 88 0.86 -9.28 -8.59
CA ARG A 88 1.01 -8.69 -9.94
C ARG A 88 2.41 -8.14 -10.20
N ARG A 89 3.07 -7.63 -9.17
CA ARG A 89 4.44 -7.12 -9.26
C ARG A 89 5.46 -8.26 -9.42
N LEU A 90 5.22 -9.39 -8.77
CA LEU A 90 5.99 -10.62 -8.93
C LEU A 90 5.77 -11.25 -10.31
N HIS A 91 4.53 -11.28 -10.78
CA HIS A 91 4.19 -11.72 -12.14
C HIS A 91 4.91 -10.90 -13.21
N ASP A 92 5.11 -9.59 -13.01
CA ASP A 92 5.91 -8.77 -13.91
C ASP A 92 7.38 -9.23 -14.05
N ARG A 93 7.89 -9.96 -13.06
CA ARG A 93 9.23 -10.58 -13.07
C ARG A 93 9.22 -12.07 -13.45
N ASN A 94 8.09 -12.61 -13.88
CA ASN A 94 7.87 -14.05 -14.07
C ASN A 94 8.17 -14.88 -12.81
N GLN A 95 7.85 -14.33 -11.64
CA GLN A 95 8.03 -14.98 -10.34
C GLN A 95 6.69 -15.48 -9.81
N ASN A 96 6.75 -16.51 -8.97
CA ASN A 96 5.57 -17.09 -8.35
C ASN A 96 4.92 -16.13 -7.33
N GLY A 97 3.59 -16.00 -7.37
CA GLY A 97 2.80 -15.18 -6.45
C GLY A 97 2.93 -15.59 -4.98
N TRP A 98 3.31 -16.83 -4.69
CA TRP A 98 3.58 -17.31 -3.32
C TRP A 98 4.68 -16.52 -2.59
N LEU A 99 5.62 -15.91 -3.32
CA LEU A 99 6.64 -15.04 -2.71
C LEU A 99 6.03 -13.80 -2.04
N SER A 100 4.78 -13.46 -2.33
CA SER A 100 4.06 -12.38 -1.63
C SER A 100 3.93 -12.63 -0.13
N LEU A 101 3.97 -13.88 0.34
CA LEU A 101 3.93 -14.21 1.78
C LEU A 101 5.11 -13.63 2.57
N LEU A 102 6.23 -13.32 1.91
CA LEU A 102 7.36 -12.62 2.55
C LEU A 102 6.98 -11.24 3.09
N TYR A 103 5.87 -10.67 2.60
CA TYR A 103 5.30 -9.43 3.13
C TYR A 103 4.84 -9.54 4.60
N LEU A 104 4.49 -10.73 5.08
CA LEU A 104 4.04 -10.96 6.46
C LEU A 104 5.19 -11.15 7.45
N VAL A 105 6.40 -11.43 6.96
CA VAL A 105 7.57 -11.69 7.80
C VAL A 105 8.19 -10.35 8.20
N PRO A 106 8.19 -9.98 9.50
CA PRO A 106 8.79 -8.72 9.94
C PRO A 106 10.26 -8.61 9.51
N LEU A 107 10.72 -7.39 9.25
CA LEU A 107 12.06 -7.04 8.74
C LEU A 107 12.33 -7.51 7.30
N VAL A 108 12.02 -8.77 6.99
CA VAL A 108 12.12 -9.32 5.62
C VAL A 108 11.19 -8.56 4.68
N ASN A 109 10.00 -8.19 5.14
CA ASN A 109 9.04 -7.40 4.38
C ASN A 109 9.63 -6.07 3.88
N ILE A 110 10.46 -5.38 4.69
CA ILE A 110 11.08 -4.10 4.32
C ILE A 110 12.06 -4.30 3.15
N ILE A 111 12.99 -5.25 3.30
CA ILE A 111 13.98 -5.57 2.26
C ILE A 111 13.28 -6.02 0.98
N PHE A 112 12.22 -6.83 1.12
CA PHE A 112 11.44 -7.33 0.00
C PHE A 112 10.67 -6.21 -0.73
N MET A 113 10.06 -5.26 -0.01
CA MET A 113 9.41 -4.10 -0.63
C MET A 113 10.40 -3.24 -1.42
N ILE A 114 11.59 -2.98 -0.86
CA ILE A 114 12.66 -2.26 -1.55
C ILE A 114 13.06 -3.01 -2.83
N TYR A 115 13.24 -4.33 -2.74
CA TYR A 115 13.52 -5.16 -3.91
C TYR A 115 12.43 -5.02 -4.99
N LEU A 116 11.16 -5.10 -4.63
CA LEU A 116 10.05 -4.98 -5.60
C LEU A 116 10.00 -3.61 -6.30
N LEU A 117 10.33 -2.53 -5.59
CA LEU A 117 10.41 -1.17 -6.15
C LEU A 117 11.65 -1.00 -7.06
N CYS A 118 12.78 -1.60 -6.70
CA CYS A 118 14.07 -1.40 -7.37
C CYS A 118 14.36 -2.40 -8.50
N ALA A 119 13.74 -3.57 -8.53
CA ALA A 119 14.07 -4.63 -9.50
C ALA A 119 13.37 -4.42 -10.87
N LYS A 120 14.04 -4.61 -12.01
CA LYS A 120 13.47 -4.32 -13.36
C LYS A 120 12.57 -5.44 -13.88
N GLY A 121 11.32 -5.13 -14.23
CA GLY A 121 10.38 -6.09 -14.84
C GLY A 121 10.89 -6.74 -16.12
N ASN A 122 10.28 -7.85 -16.52
CA ASN A 122 10.61 -8.51 -17.78
C ASN A 122 10.06 -7.69 -18.97
N GLU A 123 10.90 -7.36 -19.96
CA GLU A 123 10.50 -6.55 -21.11
C GLU A 123 9.71 -7.34 -22.15
N ARG A 124 9.77 -8.68 -22.09
CA ARG A 124 9.12 -9.57 -23.05
C ARG A 124 7.77 -10.07 -22.53
N LEU A 125 7.03 -10.72 -23.43
CA LEU A 125 5.87 -11.53 -23.07
C LEU A 125 6.31 -12.59 -22.03
N ASN A 126 5.49 -12.81 -21.03
CA ASN A 126 5.73 -13.81 -19.99
C ASN A 126 4.45 -14.61 -19.72
N ASP A 127 4.53 -15.58 -18.79
CA ASP A 127 3.44 -16.52 -18.50
C ASP A 127 2.17 -15.83 -17.93
N PHE A 128 2.31 -14.58 -17.50
CA PHE A 128 1.26 -13.77 -16.89
C PHE A 128 0.72 -12.67 -17.83
N GLY A 129 1.15 -12.67 -19.10
CA GLY A 129 0.63 -11.79 -20.15
C GLY A 129 1.59 -10.71 -20.64
N PRO A 130 1.10 -9.80 -21.51
CA PRO A 130 1.90 -8.74 -22.09
C PRO A 130 2.28 -7.68 -21.05
N VAL A 131 3.36 -6.93 -21.34
CA VAL A 131 3.79 -5.82 -20.50
C VAL A 131 2.68 -4.76 -20.41
N ARG A 132 2.24 -4.46 -19.18
CA ARG A 132 1.26 -3.40 -18.92
C ARG A 132 1.93 -2.03 -19.03
N THR A 133 1.38 -1.16 -19.86
CA THR A 133 1.81 0.24 -19.91
C THR A 133 1.30 1.00 -18.68
N THR A 134 2.15 1.82 -18.07
CA THR A 134 1.78 2.66 -16.92
C THR A 134 1.02 3.89 -17.42
N CYS A 135 -0.20 4.09 -16.95
CA CYS A 135 -0.95 5.31 -17.23
C CYS A 135 -0.22 6.54 -16.64
N ALA A 136 -0.44 7.72 -17.22
CA ALA A 136 0.23 8.94 -16.78
C ALA A 136 -0.08 9.29 -15.31
N TRP A 137 -1.32 9.10 -14.86
CA TRP A 137 -1.71 9.34 -13.47
C TRP A 137 -1.04 8.35 -12.50
N GLU A 138 -0.91 7.07 -12.88
CA GLU A 138 -0.18 6.06 -12.09
C GLU A 138 1.30 6.42 -11.97
N ARG A 139 1.89 6.98 -13.04
CA ARG A 139 3.28 7.44 -13.00
C ARG A 139 3.46 8.56 -11.98
N THR A 140 2.58 9.55 -11.97
CA THR A 140 2.65 10.67 -11.02
C THR A 140 2.48 10.19 -9.58
N LEU A 141 1.44 9.39 -9.30
CA LEU A 141 1.21 8.85 -7.96
C LEU A 141 2.31 7.90 -7.50
N GLY A 142 2.87 7.12 -8.42
CA GLY A 142 3.98 6.21 -8.11
C GLY A 142 5.23 6.96 -7.64
N TRP A 143 5.58 8.08 -8.28
CA TRP A 143 6.69 8.93 -7.81
C TRP A 143 6.39 9.60 -6.47
N ILE A 144 5.17 10.08 -6.28
CA ILE A 144 4.73 10.63 -4.99
C ILE A 144 4.93 9.59 -3.88
N TYR A 145 4.49 8.35 -4.09
CA TYR A 145 4.67 7.27 -3.11
C TYR A 145 6.15 7.01 -2.79
N ILE A 146 7.00 6.90 -3.81
CA ILE A 146 8.42 6.58 -3.65
C ILE A 146 9.15 7.66 -2.83
N ILE A 147 8.73 8.92 -2.92
CA ILE A 147 9.32 10.02 -2.14
C ILE A 147 8.65 10.14 -0.76
N LEU A 148 7.32 10.03 -0.71
CA LEU A 148 6.53 10.23 0.51
C LEU A 148 6.88 9.21 1.59
N VAL A 149 7.02 7.93 1.23
CA VAL A 149 7.30 6.86 2.20
C VAL A 149 8.61 7.07 2.98
N PRO A 150 9.78 7.24 2.33
CA PRO A 150 11.03 7.45 3.08
C PRO A 150 11.00 8.75 3.88
N VAL A 151 10.42 9.84 3.35
CA VAL A 151 10.26 11.10 4.09
C VAL A 151 9.39 10.90 5.32
N GLY A 152 8.26 10.21 5.20
CA GLY A 152 7.37 9.90 6.32
C GLY A 152 8.05 9.05 7.40
N ILE A 153 8.85 8.06 7.01
CA ILE A 153 9.65 7.25 7.94
C ILE A 153 10.66 8.13 8.70
N LEU A 154 11.38 9.02 8.00
CA LEU A 154 12.35 9.92 8.62
C LEU A 154 11.68 10.89 9.61
N ILE A 155 10.54 11.48 9.24
CA ILE A 155 9.77 12.37 10.12
C ILE A 155 9.28 11.61 11.36
N GLY A 156 8.72 10.41 11.18
CA GLY A 156 8.24 9.59 12.29
C GLY A 156 9.36 9.18 13.26
N PHE A 157 10.52 8.79 12.72
CA PHE A 157 11.70 8.48 13.53
C PHE A 157 12.22 9.69 14.30
N ALA A 158 12.34 10.85 13.64
CA ALA A 158 12.74 12.09 14.30
C ALA A 158 11.75 12.50 15.41
N ALA A 159 10.45 12.42 15.15
CA ALA A 159 9.41 12.71 16.14
C ALA A 159 9.51 11.78 17.36
N ALA A 160 9.76 10.49 17.14
CA ALA A 160 9.91 9.52 18.22
C ALA A 160 11.11 9.82 19.15
N LEU A 161 12.20 10.41 18.61
CA LEU A 161 13.36 10.82 19.40
C LEU A 161 13.16 12.18 20.09
N ILE A 162 12.54 13.14 19.39
CA ILE A 162 12.45 14.53 19.84
C ILE A 162 11.31 14.73 20.85
N ILE A 163 10.17 14.06 20.70
CA ILE A 163 9.00 14.29 21.56
C ILE A 163 9.30 13.99 23.04
N PRO A 164 9.90 12.84 23.42
CA PRO A 164 10.19 12.55 24.83
C PRO A 164 11.16 13.56 25.45
N GLU A 165 12.22 13.93 24.73
CA GLU A 165 13.17 14.97 25.12
C GLU A 165 12.44 16.30 25.35
N TYR A 166 11.59 16.72 24.41
CA TYR A 166 10.80 17.94 24.54
C TYR A 166 9.87 17.94 25.77
N GLN A 167 9.22 16.82 26.07
CA GLN A 167 8.39 16.69 27.27
C GLN A 167 9.22 16.83 28.56
N HIS A 168 10.45 16.33 28.57
CA HIS A 168 11.37 16.47 29.70
C HIS A 168 11.79 17.93 29.92
N TYR A 169 11.95 18.74 28.87
CA TYR A 169 12.26 20.17 29.01
C TYR A 169 11.09 21.02 29.57
N LEU A 170 9.85 20.54 29.45
CA LEU A 170 8.66 21.26 29.92
C LEU A 170 8.26 20.93 31.37
N GLN A 171 8.88 19.90 31.97
CA GLN A 171 8.70 19.53 33.37
C GLN A 171 9.68 20.30 34.25
#